data_AF-A0AAX3Z072-F1
#
_entry.id   AF-A0AAX3Z072-F1
#
_cell.length_a   1.000
_cell.length_b   1.000
_cell.length_c   1.000
_cell.angle_alpha   90.00
_cell.angle_beta   90.00
_cell.angle_gamma   90.00
#
_symmetry.space_group_name_H-M   'P 1'
#
loop_
_entity.id
_entity.type
_entity.pdbx_description
1 polymer ?
#
loop_
_entity_poly.entity_id
_entity_poly.type
_entity_poly.pdbx_seq_one_letter_code
_entity_poly.pdbx_strand_id
1 'polypeptide(L)'
;MKLFTAIACGLLLCQTALAEPVTIRIVEKDLLTTNREDVAHIRRIEQALARQGHDIHIEIVNLSSSGYSDVLNVMLLSGTIPDLIYFNGSDQKMVEQGILEDWRPWIAQTRYLKEAL
;
A
#
# COMPACT_ATOMS: atom_id res chain seq x y z
N MET A 1 48.36 -5.97 -40.59
CA MET A 1 47.38 -4.86 -40.60
C MET A 1 46.04 -5.46 -41.03
N LYS A 2 44.95 -5.57 -40.26
CA LYS A 2 44.40 -4.88 -39.07
C LYS A 2 43.55 -5.97 -38.35
N LEU A 3 43.87 -6.45 -37.14
CA LEU A 3 43.41 -5.95 -35.82
C LEU A 3 42.11 -5.11 -35.86
N PHE A 4 41.00 -5.69 -35.39
CA PHE A 4 39.89 -5.10 -34.60
C PHE A 4 38.87 -6.25 -34.35
N THR A 5 38.89 -6.99 -33.24
CA THR A 5 38.33 -6.63 -31.90
C THR A 5 36.80 -6.51 -31.97
N ALA A 6 36.03 -7.55 -31.65
CA ALA A 6 35.58 -8.00 -30.33
C ALA A 6 34.19 -7.44 -29.93
N ILE A 7 33.37 -8.34 -29.35
CA ILE A 7 32.18 -8.08 -28.51
C ILE A 7 30.93 -7.62 -29.28
N ALA A 8 30.20 -8.61 -29.81
CA ALA A 8 28.77 -8.50 -30.13
C ALA A 8 27.90 -9.00 -28.95
N CYS A 9 28.34 -8.81 -27.71
CA CYS A 9 27.67 -9.33 -26.51
C CYS A 9 27.70 -8.30 -25.38
N GLY A 10 26.90 -7.25 -25.50
CA GLY A 10 26.83 -6.25 -24.45
C GLY A 10 26.09 -5.01 -24.88
N LEU A 11 24.77 -5.11 -25.03
CA LEU A 11 23.80 -4.01 -24.91
C LEU A 11 22.38 -4.62 -25.01
N LEU A 12 22.12 -5.70 -24.26
CA LEU A 12 20.82 -5.85 -23.63
C LEU A 12 20.82 -4.80 -22.52
N LEU A 13 20.56 -3.54 -22.91
CA LEU A 13 20.20 -2.49 -21.99
C LEU A 13 19.08 -3.08 -21.15
N CYS A 14 19.39 -3.25 -19.87
CA CYS A 14 18.43 -3.45 -18.82
C CYS A 14 17.37 -2.37 -19.01
N GLN A 15 16.28 -2.72 -19.69
CA GLN A 15 15.05 -1.96 -19.63
C GLN A 15 14.55 -2.21 -18.22
N THR A 16 15.10 -1.48 -17.25
CA THR A 16 14.33 -1.14 -16.07
C THR A 16 13.16 -0.33 -16.60
N ALA A 17 12.11 -1.02 -17.06
CA ALA A 17 10.80 -0.43 -17.11
C ALA A 17 10.59 0.09 -15.69
N LEU A 18 10.65 1.42 -15.53
CA LEU A 18 10.24 2.07 -14.30
C LEU A 18 8.75 1.77 -14.20
N ALA A 19 8.41 0.65 -13.56
CA ALA A 19 7.03 0.29 -13.29
C ALA A 19 6.43 1.46 -12.50
N GLU A 20 5.22 1.88 -12.86
CA GLU A 20 4.52 2.89 -12.07
C GLU A 20 4.38 2.40 -10.62
N PRO A 21 4.53 3.28 -9.61
CA PRO A 21 4.38 2.89 -8.22
C PRO A 21 3.04 2.20 -7.98
N VAL A 22 3.04 1.14 -7.16
CA VAL A 22 1.80 0.47 -6.80
C VAL A 22 1.00 1.36 -5.87
N THR A 23 -0.22 1.73 -6.26
CA THR A 23 -1.12 2.51 -5.39
C THR A 23 -1.75 1.63 -4.32
N ILE A 24 -1.66 2.05 -3.07
CA ILE A 24 -2.30 1.45 -1.88
C ILE A 24 -3.27 2.49 -1.31
N ARG A 25 -4.57 2.19 -1.38
CA ARG A 25 -5.62 3.06 -0.84
C ARG A 25 -5.84 2.75 0.62
N ILE A 26 -5.71 3.79 1.45
CA ILE A 26 -5.87 3.67 2.90
C ILE A 26 -7.04 4.53 3.37
N VAL A 27 -7.88 3.93 4.21
CA VAL A 27 -8.93 4.63 4.94
C VAL A 27 -8.59 4.57 6.42
N GLU A 28 -8.26 5.71 7.01
CA GLU A 28 -7.96 5.80 8.44
C GLU A 28 -8.67 7.01 9.04
N LYS A 29 -9.22 6.82 10.24
CA LYS A 29 -9.90 7.89 10.96
C LYS A 29 -8.88 8.96 11.33
N ASP A 30 -9.21 10.21 11.03
CA ASP A 30 -8.39 11.40 11.32
C ASP A 30 -7.07 11.50 10.52
N LEU A 31 -6.80 10.59 9.58
CA LEU A 31 -5.76 10.74 8.56
C LEU A 31 -6.35 11.43 7.33
N LEU A 32 -6.03 12.71 7.12
CA LEU A 32 -6.73 13.54 6.13
C LEU A 32 -5.78 14.20 5.13
N THR A 33 -6.17 14.26 3.85
CA THR A 33 -5.41 14.99 2.82
C THR A 33 -5.34 16.50 3.08
N THR A 34 -6.25 17.03 3.91
CA THR A 34 -6.30 18.45 4.29
C THR A 34 -5.35 18.79 5.44
N ASN A 35 -4.84 17.79 6.16
CA ASN A 35 -3.86 17.97 7.22
C ASN A 35 -2.44 17.81 6.64
N ARG A 36 -1.64 18.88 6.75
CA ARG A 36 -0.29 18.90 6.18
C ARG A 36 0.66 17.92 6.85
N GLU A 37 0.48 17.65 8.14
CA GLU A 37 1.35 16.73 8.89
C GLU A 37 1.08 15.28 8.49
N ASP A 38 -0.18 14.93 8.21
CA ASP A 38 -0.57 13.60 7.73
C ASP A 38 0.04 13.33 6.35
N VAL A 39 -0.10 14.28 5.42
CA VAL A 39 0.50 14.19 4.09
C VAL A 39 2.03 14.09 4.18
N ALA A 40 2.66 14.86 5.07
CA ALA A 40 4.10 14.78 5.30
C ALA A 40 4.52 13.45 5.94
N HIS A 41 3.68 12.86 6.80
CA HIS A 41 3.91 11.55 7.38
C HIS A 41 3.86 10.44 6.31
N ILE A 42 2.82 10.42 5.48
CA ILE A 42 2.68 9.47 4.38
C ILE A 42 3.88 9.53 3.42
N ARG A 43 4.30 10.73 3.01
CA ARG A 43 5.49 10.89 2.15
C ARG A 43 6.76 10.33 2.78
N ARG A 44 6.94 10.47 4.09
CA ARG A 44 8.09 9.89 4.80
C ARG A 44 8.06 8.36 4.78
N ILE A 45 6.86 7.76 4.89
CA ILE A 45 6.66 6.32 4.77
C ILE A 45 7.00 5.85 3.35
N GLU A 46 6.43 6.46 2.31
CA GLU A 46 6.72 6.14 0.91
C GLU A 46 8.23 6.22 0.61
N GLN A 47 8.90 7.30 1.04
CA GLN A 47 10.35 7.46 0.86
C GLN A 47 11.17 6.42 1.63
N ALA A 48 10.71 5.99 2.81
CA ALA A 48 11.37 4.93 3.57
C ALA A 48 11.23 3.57 2.88
N LEU A 49 10.06 3.27 2.32
CA LEU A 49 9.78 2.03 1.58
C LEU A 49 10.49 2.00 0.22
N ALA A 50 10.54 3.12 -0.50
CA ALA A 50 11.28 3.23 -1.76
C ALA A 50 12.78 2.94 -1.56
N ARG A 51 13.37 3.41 -0.45
CA ARG A 51 14.76 3.07 -0.07
C ARG A 51 14.99 1.59 0.23
N GLN A 52 13.93 0.84 0.47
CA GLN A 52 13.97 -0.62 0.65
C GLN A 52 13.60 -1.38 -0.63
N GLY A 53 13.39 -0.69 -1.75
CA GLY A 53 13.02 -1.30 -3.03
C GLY A 53 11.51 -1.53 -3.20
N HIS A 54 10.68 -0.90 -2.36
CA HIS A 54 9.22 -0.93 -2.47
C HIS A 54 8.73 0.41 -3.02
N ASP A 55 8.49 0.46 -4.33
CA ASP A 55 7.95 1.64 -4.99
C ASP A 55 6.42 1.63 -4.92
N ILE A 56 5.87 2.41 -3.99
CA ILE A 56 4.44 2.49 -3.73
C ILE A 56 3.98 3.95 -3.65
N HIS A 57 2.71 4.16 -3.98
CA HIS A 57 2.00 5.39 -3.68
C HIS A 57 0.88 5.10 -2.67
N ILE A 58 0.80 5.86 -1.60
CA ILE A 58 -0.27 5.73 -0.61
C ILE A 58 -1.31 6.81 -0.89
N GLU A 59 -2.51 6.38 -1.27
CA GLU A 59 -3.67 7.23 -1.47
C GLU A 59 -4.50 7.29 -0.18
N ILE A 60 -4.60 8.48 0.42
CA ILE A 60 -5.49 8.71 1.57
C ILE A 60 -6.92 8.89 1.05
N VAL A 61 -7.81 7.97 1.41
CA VAL A 61 -9.24 8.06 1.13
C VAL A 61 -9.93 8.72 2.33
N ASN A 62 -10.21 10.01 2.20
CA ASN A 62 -10.86 10.78 3.27
C ASN A 62 -12.27 10.26 3.55
N LEU A 63 -12.52 9.85 4.79
CA LEU A 63 -13.87 9.67 5.34
C LEU A 63 -14.14 10.68 6.44
N SER A 64 -15.43 11.00 6.65
CA SER A 64 -15.86 11.83 7.78
C SER A 64 -15.49 11.13 9.10
N SER A 65 -14.76 11.83 9.98
CA SER A 65 -14.48 11.34 11.33
C SER A 65 -15.76 11.16 12.17
N SER A 66 -16.75 12.02 11.96
CA SER A 66 -18.08 11.87 12.55
C SER A 66 -18.85 10.76 11.82
N GLY A 67 -19.30 9.75 12.57
CA GLY A 67 -19.96 8.57 11.98
C GLY A 67 -19.03 7.68 11.16
N TYR A 68 -17.71 7.73 11.37
CA TYR A 68 -16.71 6.98 10.60
C TYR A 68 -17.09 5.51 10.40
N SER A 69 -17.49 4.79 11.45
CA SER A 69 -17.89 3.37 11.34
C SER A 69 -19.06 3.14 10.39
N ASP A 70 -20.08 4.02 10.42
CA ASP A 70 -21.26 3.88 9.56
C ASP A 70 -20.91 4.17 8.11
N VAL A 71 -20.11 5.22 7.87
CA VAL A 71 -19.66 5.61 6.53
C VAL A 71 -18.73 4.54 5.95
N LEU A 72 -17.80 4.01 6.73
CA LEU A 72 -16.93 2.91 6.34
C LEU A 72 -17.75 1.66 5.98
N ASN A 73 -18.71 1.28 6.83
CA ASN A 73 -19.59 0.13 6.56
C ASN A 73 -20.36 0.30 5.25
N VAL A 74 -20.92 1.48 4.97
CA VAL A 74 -21.61 1.76 3.70
C VAL A 74 -20.64 1.66 2.51
N MET A 75 -19.44 2.22 2.63
CA MET A 75 -18.41 2.14 1.60
C MET A 75 -18.04 0.68 1.29
N LEU A 76 -17.79 -0.14 2.31
CA LEU A 76 -17.45 -1.55 2.14
C LEU A 76 -18.61 -2.36 1.53
N LEU A 77 -19.83 -2.18 2.03
CA LEU A 77 -21.02 -2.87 1.50
C LEU A 77 -21.38 -2.44 0.07
N SER A 78 -20.96 -1.26 -0.36
CA SER A 78 -21.12 -0.80 -1.76
C SER A 78 -20.14 -1.47 -2.74
N GLY A 79 -19.18 -2.24 -2.24
CA GLY A 79 -18.11 -2.87 -3.03
C GLY A 79 -16.89 -1.98 -3.26
N THR A 80 -16.85 -0.77 -2.68
CA THR A 80 -15.66 0.09 -2.71
C THR A 80 -14.72 -0.33 -1.59
N ILE A 81 -13.92 -1.37 -1.82
CA ILE A 81 -13.03 -1.93 -0.80
C ILE A 81 -11.64 -1.27 -0.93
N PRO A 82 -11.14 -0.52 0.06
CA PRO A 82 -9.76 -0.01 0.07
C PRO A 82 -8.78 -1.13 0.45
N ASP A 83 -7.48 -0.89 0.26
CA ASP A 83 -6.43 -1.89 0.53
C ASP A 83 -6.11 -2.01 2.02
N LEU A 84 -6.23 -0.91 2.77
CA LEU A 84 -6.07 -0.87 4.23
C LEU A 84 -7.17 -0.04 4.89
N ILE A 85 -7.67 -0.52 6.03
CA ILE A 85 -8.64 0.19 6.86
C ILE A 85 -8.18 0.28 8.31
N TYR A 86 -8.46 1.40 8.99
CA TYR A 86 -8.40 1.47 10.44
C TYR A 86 -9.67 0.85 11.05
N PHE A 87 -9.48 -0.21 11.85
CA PHE A 87 -10.54 -0.95 12.53
C PHE A 87 -11.12 -0.15 13.70
N ASN A 88 -12.45 -0.16 13.86
CA ASN A 88 -13.13 0.57 14.94
C ASN A 88 -14.17 -0.28 15.70
N GLY A 89 -14.05 -1.62 15.67
CA GLY A 89 -14.78 -2.52 16.57
C GLY A 89 -16.12 -3.06 16.04
N SER A 90 -16.58 -2.60 14.88
CA SER A 90 -17.89 -2.98 14.30
C SER A 90 -17.81 -3.92 13.09
N ASP A 91 -16.62 -4.42 12.77
CA ASP A 91 -16.33 -5.02 11.46
C ASP A 91 -16.49 -6.54 11.41
N GLN A 92 -17.05 -7.17 12.46
CA GLN A 92 -17.29 -8.61 12.48
C GLN A 92 -18.18 -9.06 11.31
N LYS A 93 -19.16 -8.25 10.92
CA LYS A 93 -19.96 -8.50 9.71
C LYS A 93 -19.12 -8.52 8.43
N MET A 94 -18.04 -7.72 8.36
CA MET A 94 -17.13 -7.69 7.21
C MET A 94 -16.29 -8.96 7.15
N VAL A 95 -15.86 -9.49 8.30
CA VAL A 95 -15.22 -10.81 8.39
C VAL A 95 -16.17 -11.92 7.94
N GLU A 96 -17.40 -11.92 8.45
CA GLU A 96 -18.42 -12.93 8.11
C GLU A 96 -18.79 -12.91 6.61
N GLN A 97 -18.68 -11.75 5.95
CA GLN A 97 -18.91 -11.58 4.52
C GLN A 97 -17.66 -11.80 3.67
N GLY A 98 -16.51 -12.13 4.27
CA GLY A 98 -15.26 -12.38 3.55
C GLY A 98 -14.66 -11.14 2.89
N ILE A 99 -14.98 -9.95 3.38
CA ILE A 99 -14.47 -8.68 2.86
C ILE A 99 -13.03 -8.43 3.33
N LEU A 100 -12.69 -8.86 4.55
CA LEU A 100 -11.34 -8.71 5.10
C LEU A 100 -10.47 -9.89 4.70
N GLU A 101 -9.28 -9.60 4.16
CA GLU A 101 -8.27 -10.61 3.83
C GLU A 101 -7.83 -11.39 5.08
N ASP A 102 -7.68 -12.70 4.94
CA ASP A 102 -7.09 -13.54 5.99
C ASP A 102 -5.56 -13.41 5.96
N TRP A 103 -4.99 -12.72 6.94
CA TRP A 103 -3.54 -12.50 7.02
C TRP A 103 -2.75 -13.71 7.50
N ARG A 104 -3.39 -14.76 8.04
CA ARG A 104 -2.68 -15.93 8.62
C ARG A 104 -1.67 -16.59 7.66
N PRO A 105 -1.95 -16.76 6.35
CA PRO A 105 -0.98 -17.33 5.40
C PRO A 105 0.23 -16.42 5.13
N TRP A 106 0.08 -15.11 5.37
CA TRP A 106 1.06 -14.09 5.05
C TRP A 106 1.99 -13.76 6.21
N ILE A 107 1.54 -13.92 7.47
CA ILE A 107 2.31 -13.53 8.67
C ILE A 107 3.74 -14.06 8.63
N ALA A 108 3.94 -15.36 8.37
CA ALA A 108 5.27 -15.98 8.37
C ALA A 108 6.25 -15.37 7.33
N GLN A 109 5.71 -14.78 6.26
CA GLN A 109 6.49 -14.16 5.18
C GLN A 109 6.84 -12.70 5.48
N THR A 110 6.17 -12.09 6.45
CA THR A 110 6.42 -10.68 6.79
C THR A 110 7.82 -10.48 7.36
N ARG A 111 8.39 -9.30 7.10
CA ARG A 111 9.70 -8.93 7.64
C ARG A 111 9.64 -8.56 9.12
N TYR A 112 8.63 -7.78 9.52
CA TYR A 112 8.53 -7.19 10.86
C TYR A 112 7.39 -7.78 11.71
N LEU A 113 6.25 -8.12 11.09
CA LEU A 113 5.04 -8.50 11.85
C LEU A 113 5.18 -9.87 12.54
N LYS A 114 5.83 -10.85 11.91
CA LYS A 114 6.02 -12.20 12.48
C LYS A 114 6.79 -12.23 13.80
N GLU A 115 7.62 -11.22 14.06
CA GLU A 115 8.44 -11.13 15.28
C GLU A 115 7.72 -10.33 16.38
N ALA A 116 6.66 -9.60 16.03
CA ALA A 116 5.91 -8.74 16.94
C ALA A 116 4.64 -9.38 17.52
N LEU A 117 4.26 -10.58 17.04
CA LEU A 117 3.09 -11.36 17.45
C LEU A 117 3.53 -12.58 18.27
#